data_AF-A0A922Z161-F1
#
_entry.id   AF-A0A922Z161-F1
#
_cell.length_a   1.000
_cell.length_b   1.000
_cell.length_c   1.000
_cell.angle_alpha   90.00
_cell.angle_beta   90.00
_cell.angle_gamma   90.00
#
_symmetry.space_group_name_H-M   'P 1'
#
loop_
_entity.id
_entity.type
_entity.pdbx_description
1 polymer ?
#
loop_
_entity_poly.entity_id
_entity_poly.type
_entity_poly.pdbx_seq_one_letter_code
_entity_poly.pdbx_strand_id
1 'polypeptide(L)' 'YDRAKAEALAEEWLYAPDENAQKKAAAALGRLALEDTATIPLGVFMIRTAYRKTLTGMQKGSAPYPWGLKRV' A
#
# COMPACT_ATOMS: atom_id res chain seq x y z
N TYR A 1 -13.15 -13.27 11.91
CA TYR A 1 -11.84 -13.14 11.26
C TYR A 1 -11.24 -14.53 11.13
N ASP A 2 -11.44 -15.17 9.98
CA ASP A 2 -10.76 -16.44 9.69
C ASP A 2 -9.31 -16.16 9.27
N ARG A 3 -8.44 -16.11 10.27
CA ARG A 3 -7.02 -15.85 10.07
C ARG A 3 -6.33 -16.93 9.25
N ALA A 4 -6.72 -18.19 9.39
CA ALA A 4 -6.03 -19.30 8.74
C ALA A 4 -6.14 -19.23 7.21
N LYS A 5 -7.35 -18.92 6.70
CA LYS A 5 -7.57 -18.75 5.26
C LYS A 5 -6.84 -17.52 4.71
N ALA A 6 -6.81 -16.41 5.45
CA ALA A 6 -6.12 -15.21 5.03
C ALA A 6 -4.59 -15.42 4.94
N GLU A 7 -3.99 -16.12 5.92
CA GLU A 7 -2.55 -16.42 5.93
C GLU A 7 -2.17 -17.37 4.78
N ALA A 8 -3.00 -18.38 4.48
CA ALA A 8 -2.76 -19.28 3.34
C ALA A 8 -2.78 -18.53 1.99
N LEU A 9 -3.76 -17.64 1.78
CA LEU A 9 -3.82 -16.81 0.58
C LEU A 9 -2.65 -15.81 0.48
N ALA A 10 -2.17 -15.30 1.63
CA ALA A 10 -0.99 -14.44 1.67
C ALA A 10 0.29 -15.21 1.29
N GLU A 11 0.43 -16.46 1.74
CA GLU A 11 1.53 -17.35 1.37
C GLU A 11 1.49 -17.70 -0.13
N GLU A 12 0.32 -18.06 -0.67
CA GLU A 12 0.11 -18.29 -2.10
C GLU A 12 0.46 -17.06 -2.95
N TRP A 13 0.09 -15.86 -2.49
CA TRP A 13 0.43 -14.61 -3.15
C TRP A 13 1.94 -14.33 -3.14
N LEU A 14 2.60 -14.57 -2.01
CA LEU A 14 4.02 -14.28 -1.81
C LEU A 14 4.92 -15.20 -2.64
N TYR A 15 4.57 -16.48 -2.74
CA TYR A 15 5.35 -17.52 -3.44
C TYR A 15 4.78 -17.92 -4.80
N ALA A 16 3.88 -17.12 -5.37
CA ALA A 16 3.31 -17.38 -6.69
C ALA A 16 4.41 -17.52 -7.76
N PRO A 17 4.32 -18.53 -8.66
CA PRO A 17 5.34 -18.78 -9.67
C PRO A 17 5.35 -17.74 -10.80
N ASP A 18 4.27 -16.99 -10.96
CA ASP A 18 4.10 -15.97 -11.99
C ASP A 18 3.12 -14.87 -11.57
N GLU A 19 3.09 -13.80 -12.35
CA GLU A 19 2.25 -12.62 -12.09
C GLU A 19 0.75 -12.92 -12.15
N ASN A 20 0.31 -13.85 -13.00
CA ASN A 20 -1.11 -14.20 -13.11
C ASN A 20 -1.58 -14.97 -11.86
N ALA A 21 -0.77 -15.92 -11.38
CA ALA A 21 -1.01 -16.65 -10.15
C ALA A 21 -1.02 -15.67 -8.94
N GLN A 22 -0.07 -14.73 -8.90
CA GLN A 22 -0.01 -13.72 -7.85
C GLN A 22 -1.27 -12.84 -7.84
N LYS A 23 -1.70 -12.31 -9.00
CA LYS A 23 -2.92 -11.49 -9.10
C LYS A 23 -4.18 -12.24 -8.66
N LYS A 24 -4.27 -13.52 -8.99
CA LYS A 24 -5.41 -14.37 -8.58
C LYS A 24 -5.48 -14.51 -7.05
N ALA A 25 -4.36 -14.81 -6.40
CA ALA A 25 -4.29 -14.91 -4.94
C ALA A 25 -4.59 -13.56 -4.26
N ALA A 26 -4.05 -12.46 -4.79
CA ALA A 26 -4.33 -11.11 -4.28
C ALA A 26 -5.83 -10.75 -4.35
N ALA A 27 -6.49 -11.08 -5.45
CA ALA A 27 -7.93 -10.82 -5.62
C ALA A 27 -8.78 -11.61 -4.63
N ALA A 28 -8.43 -12.89 -4.40
CA ALA A 28 -9.10 -13.73 -3.42
C ALA A 28 -8.92 -13.21 -1.98
N LEU A 29 -7.69 -12.83 -1.62
CA LEU A 29 -7.39 -12.25 -0.30
C LEU A 29 -8.12 -10.92 -0.09
N GLY A 30 -8.11 -10.04 -1.08
CA GLY A 30 -8.82 -8.76 -1.03
C GLY A 30 -10.33 -8.94 -0.87
N ARG A 31 -10.92 -9.95 -1.54
CA ARG A 31 -12.34 -10.28 -1.39
C ARG A 31 -12.66 -10.76 0.02
N LEU A 32 -11.85 -11.68 0.56
CA LEU A 32 -11.98 -12.16 1.94
C LEU A 32 -11.92 -11.01 2.95
N ALA A 33 -10.99 -10.07 2.77
CA ALA A 33 -10.84 -8.91 3.66
C ALA A 33 -12.08 -7.97 3.66
N LEU A 34 -12.77 -7.86 2.52
CA LEU A 34 -14.01 -7.09 2.40
C LEU A 34 -15.20 -7.81 3.04
N GLU A 35 -15.29 -9.14 2.88
CA GLU A 35 -16.36 -9.96 3.45
C GLU A 35 -16.26 -10.06 4.98
N ASP A 36 -15.06 -10.29 5.50
CA ASP A 36 -14.80 -10.35 6.95
C ASP A 36 -14.86 -8.97 7.64
N THR A 37 -15.10 -7.90 6.87
CA THR A 37 -15.27 -6.50 7.31
C THR A 37 -14.22 -6.07 8.35
N ALA A 38 -12.94 -6.11 7.98
CA ALA A 38 -11.88 -5.64 8.88
C ALA A 38 -11.83 -4.10 9.01
N THR A 39 -12.38 -3.35 8.05
CA THR A 39 -12.38 -1.88 8.07
C THR A 39 -13.47 -1.27 7.15
N ILE A 40 -13.88 -0.03 7.41
CA ILE A 40 -14.77 0.75 6.53
C ILE A 40 -13.92 1.83 5.84
N PRO A 41 -13.71 1.78 4.52
CA PRO A 41 -12.90 2.78 3.82
C PRO A 41 -13.66 4.11 3.71
N LEU A 42 -13.12 5.16 4.31
CA LEU A 42 -13.72 6.51 4.29
C LEU A 42 -13.14 7.44 3.21
N GLY A 43 -12.09 6.99 2.50
CA GLY A 43 -11.38 7.76 1.49
C GLY A 43 -9.87 7.57 1.57
N VAL A 44 -9.14 8.31 0.75
CA VAL A 44 -7.67 8.28 0.72
C VAL A 44 -7.12 9.49 1.46
N PHE A 45 -6.25 9.25 2.45
CA PHE A 45 -5.51 10.30 3.11
C PHE A 45 -4.34 10.77 2.23
N MET A 46 -4.29 12.07 1.94
CA MET A 46 -3.21 12.69 1.14
C MET A 46 -2.50 13.75 1.98
N ILE A 47 -1.20 13.56 2.18
CA ILE A 47 -0.38 14.54 2.93
C ILE A 47 -0.07 15.73 2.02
N ARG A 48 -0.56 16.91 2.40
CA ARG A 48 -0.18 18.19 1.77
C ARG A 48 0.86 18.89 2.63
N THR A 49 2.13 18.56 2.43
CA THR A 49 3.23 19.22 3.15
C THR A 49 3.60 20.54 2.47
N ALA A 50 3.57 21.64 3.22
CA ALA A 50 4.07 22.93 2.75
C ALA A 50 5.59 23.03 2.96
N TYR A 51 6.30 23.61 2.00
CA TYR A 51 7.74 23.81 2.06
C TYR A 51 8.11 25.29 1.91
N ARG A 52 9.25 25.68 2.48
CA ARG A 52 9.84 27.01 2.23
C ARG A 52 10.23 27.11 0.76
N LYS A 53 10.03 28.29 0.16
CA LYS A 53 10.41 28.56 -1.24
C LYS A 53 11.90 28.39 -1.52
N THR A 54 12.74 28.47 -0.50
CA THR A 54 14.19 28.25 -0.57
C THR A 54 14.59 26.78 -0.58
N LEU A 55 13.64 25.84 -0.53
CA LEU A 55 13.91 24.41 -0.57
C LEU A 55 13.56 23.83 -1.94
N THR A 56 14.45 23.00 -2.48
CA THR A 56 14.27 22.26 -3.73
C THR A 56 14.69 20.80 -3.56
N GLY A 57 14.30 19.94 -4.49
CA GLY A 57 14.69 18.52 -4.51
C GLY A 57 13.87 17.60 -3.60
N MET A 58 12.70 18.04 -3.12
CA MET A 58 11.79 17.15 -2.39
C MET A 58 11.19 16.09 -3.32
N GLN A 59 11.25 14.81 -2.91
CA GLN A 59 10.69 13.72 -3.69
C GLN A 59 9.17 13.61 -3.54
N LYS A 60 8.50 13.16 -4.60
CA LYS A 60 7.09 12.79 -4.55
C LYS A 60 6.95 11.37 -4.02
N GLY A 61 6.07 11.15 -3.06
CA GLY A 61 5.82 9.84 -2.48
C GLY A 61 4.60 9.84 -1.55
N SER A 62 4.30 8.68 -0.96
CA SER A 62 3.23 8.51 0.04
C SER A 62 3.53 9.23 1.36
N ALA A 63 4.79 9.58 1.59
CA ALA A 63 5.28 10.34 2.74
C ALA A 63 6.29 11.39 2.26
N PRO A 64 6.60 12.42 3.08
CA PRO A 64 7.68 13.35 2.78
C PRO A 64 9.04 12.63 2.89
N TYR A 65 9.64 12.28 1.75
CA TYR A 65 10.97 11.67 1.66
C TYR A 65 12.01 12.75 1.34
N PRO A 66 12.79 13.25 2.32
CA PRO A 66 13.72 14.37 2.14
C PRO A 66 15.03 13.97 1.42
N TRP A 67 14.99 12.96 0.56
CA TRP A 67 16.15 12.49 -0.18
C TRP A 67 16.46 13.42 -1.35
N GLY A 68 17.60 14.10 -1.28
CA GLY A 68 17.97 15.12 -2.26
C GLY A 68 17.40 16.52 -1.95
N LEU A 69 16.76 16.70 -0.79
CA LEU A 69 16.32 18.02 -0.33
C LEU A 69 17.53 18.92 -0.08
N LYS A 70 17.53 20.10 -0.68
CA LYS A 70 18.58 21.11 -0.50
C LYS A 70 18.02 22.52 -0.48
N ARG A 71 18.81 23.44 0.07
CA ARG A 71 18.55 24.87 -0.08
C ARG A 71 19.03 25.34 -1.44
N VAL A 72 18.28 26.27 -2.04
CA VAL A 72 18.74 27.10 -3.15
C VAL A 72 19.55 28.26 -2.61
#